data_AF-A0A7X7VPZ0-F1
#
_entry.id   AF-A0A7X7VPZ0-F1
#
_cell.length_a   1.000
_cell.length_b   1.000
_cell.length_c   1.000
_cell.angle_alpha   90.00
_cell.angle_beta   90.00
_cell.angle_gamma   90.00
#
_symmetry.space_group_name_H-M   'P 1'
#
loop_
_entity.id
_entity.type
_entity.pdbx_description
1 polymer ?
#
loop_
_entity_poly.entity_id
_entity_poly.type
_entity_poly.pdbx_seq_one_letter_code
_entity_poly.pdbx_strand_id
1 'polypeptide(L)'
;KSRSLQKVDDQPVWSITCLFIDKPHRRQGLSSELIRGAVEFARANQAHIVEAYPSTPYSDHVPDAFLWTGLLAVYEKIGFREVLRRTKKKPILRLYL
;
A
#
# COMPACT_ATOMS: atom_id res chain seq x y z
N LYS A 1 -1.44 -1.90 21.19
CA LYS A 1 -2.03 -1.93 19.82
C LYS A 1 -1.93 -0.54 19.18
N SER A 2 -1.57 -0.44 17.90
CA SER A 2 -1.52 0.84 17.17
C SER A 2 -2.93 1.42 17.03
N ARG A 3 -3.17 2.65 17.51
CA ARG A 3 -4.47 3.32 17.36
C ARG A 3 -4.74 3.76 15.92
N SER A 4 -3.68 4.03 15.15
CA SER A 4 -3.79 4.56 13.79
C SER A 4 -4.24 3.51 12.75
N LEU A 5 -3.92 2.24 12.97
CA LEU A 5 -4.19 1.13 12.03
C LEU A 5 -5.24 0.14 12.59
N GLN A 6 -6.20 0.65 13.37
CA GLN A 6 -7.37 -0.15 13.71
C GLN A 6 -8.12 -0.55 12.43
N LYS A 7 -8.81 -1.69 12.46
CA LYS A 7 -9.65 -2.15 11.35
C LYS A 7 -10.58 -1.02 10.87
N VAL A 8 -10.79 -0.95 9.57
CA VAL A 8 -11.74 0.01 8.98
C VAL A 8 -13.17 -0.47 9.25
N ASP A 9 -13.42 -1.76 9.08
CA ASP A 9 -14.69 -2.46 9.29
C ASP A 9 -14.45 -3.96 9.56
N ASP A 10 -15.52 -4.75 9.55
CA ASP A 10 -15.49 -6.21 9.76
C ASP A 10 -15.30 -7.03 8.47
N GLN A 11 -15.07 -6.38 7.32
CA GLN A 11 -14.85 -7.10 6.07
C GLN A 11 -13.46 -7.75 6.05
N PRO A 12 -13.35 -9.02 5.59
CA PRO A 12 -12.05 -9.66 5.43
C PRO A 12 -11.27 -8.98 4.31
N VAL A 13 -9.99 -8.68 4.57
CA VAL A 13 -9.09 -8.04 3.61
C VAL A 13 -7.76 -8.78 3.56
N TRP A 14 -7.15 -8.77 2.38
CA TRP A 14 -5.73 -9.10 2.22
C TRP A 14 -4.91 -7.83 2.35
N SER A 15 -3.82 -7.84 3.12
CA SER A 15 -3.04 -6.63 3.40
C SER A 15 -1.69 -6.62 2.69
N ILE A 16 -1.40 -5.54 1.96
CA ILE A 16 -0.03 -5.21 1.54
C ILE A 16 0.58 -4.32 2.63
N THR A 17 1.43 -4.92 3.46
CA THR A 17 2.02 -4.25 4.62
C THR A 17 3.38 -3.63 4.30
N CYS A 18 4.21 -4.29 3.49
CA CYS A 18 5.49 -3.78 3.01
C CYS A 18 5.87 -4.39 1.67
N LEU A 19 6.81 -3.74 1.00
CA LEU A 19 7.45 -4.08 -0.24
C LEU A 19 8.96 -4.07 0.03
N PHE A 20 9.64 -5.08 -0.49
CA PHE A 20 11.09 -5.15 -0.44
C PHE A 20 11.64 -5.10 -1.86
N ILE A 21 12.50 -4.11 -2.11
CA ILE A 21 13.25 -3.99 -3.37
C ILE A 21 14.71 -3.81 -2.97
N ASP A 22 15.54 -4.73 -3.46
CA ASP A 22 16.98 -4.67 -3.23
C ASP A 22 17.57 -3.36 -3.80
N LYS A 23 18.57 -2.80 -3.12
CA LYS A 23 19.10 -1.46 -3.39
C LYS A 23 19.48 -1.21 -4.86
N PRO A 24 20.16 -2.14 -5.56
CA PRO A 24 20.51 -1.96 -6.97
C PRO A 24 19.31 -1.87 -7.91
N HIS A 25 18.14 -2.38 -7.48
CA HIS A 25 16.92 -2.49 -8.27
C HIS A 25 15.90 -1.38 -7.97
N ARG A 26 16.21 -0.47 -7.06
CA ARG A 26 15.33 0.65 -6.70
C ARG A 26 15.28 1.70 -7.82
N ARG A 27 14.23 2.54 -7.80
CA ARG A 27 13.97 3.62 -8.78
C ARG A 27 13.74 3.16 -10.22
N GLN A 28 13.54 1.87 -10.45
CA GLN A 28 13.24 1.28 -11.76
C GLN A 28 11.74 1.01 -11.97
N GLY A 29 10.87 1.55 -11.12
CA GLY A 29 9.41 1.35 -11.23
C GLY A 29 8.88 0.02 -10.67
N LEU A 30 9.75 -0.84 -10.12
CA LEU A 30 9.39 -2.18 -9.62
C LEU A 30 8.31 -2.19 -8.53
N SER A 31 8.15 -1.12 -7.76
CA SER A 31 7.11 -1.02 -6.73
C SER A 31 5.71 -1.21 -7.32
N SER A 32 5.46 -0.66 -8.51
CA SER A 32 4.17 -0.78 -9.20
C SER A 32 3.91 -2.23 -9.59
N GLU A 33 4.93 -2.91 -10.13
CA GLU A 33 4.84 -4.31 -10.56
C GLU A 33 4.64 -5.26 -9.37
N LEU A 34 5.33 -5.02 -8.26
CA LEU A 34 5.13 -5.80 -7.03
C LEU A 34 3.70 -5.65 -6.49
N ILE A 35 3.15 -4.43 -6.48
CA ILE A 35 1.77 -4.20 -6.02
C ILE A 35 0.78 -4.88 -6.96
N ARG A 36 0.97 -4.78 -8.29
CA ARG A 36 0.12 -5.49 -9.27
C ARG A 36 0.18 -7.00 -9.07
N GLY A 37 1.38 -7.56 -8.91
CA GLY A 37 1.57 -9.00 -8.64
C GLY A 37 0.89 -9.45 -7.35
N ALA A 38 0.98 -8.65 -6.28
CA ALA A 38 0.29 -8.93 -5.02
C ALA A 38 -1.25 -8.90 -5.18
N VAL A 39 -1.77 -7.95 -5.97
CA VAL A 39 -3.19 -7.84 -6.30
C VAL A 39 -3.67 -9.05 -7.11
N GLU A 40 -2.95 -9.45 -8.16
CA GLU A 40 -3.33 -10.62 -8.95
C GLU A 40 -3.24 -11.91 -8.12
N PHE A 41 -2.25 -12.04 -7.25
CA PHE A 41 -2.17 -13.15 -6.30
C PHE A 41 -3.38 -13.18 -5.37
N ALA A 42 -3.77 -12.04 -4.79
CA ALA A 42 -4.96 -11.95 -3.94
C ALA A 42 -6.24 -12.31 -4.71
N ARG A 43 -6.40 -11.82 -5.95
CA ARG A 43 -7.53 -12.17 -6.83
C ARG A 43 -7.58 -13.67 -7.12
N ALA A 44 -6.45 -14.29 -7.45
CA ALA A 44 -6.36 -15.72 -7.70
C ALA A 44 -6.73 -16.56 -6.46
N ASN A 45 -6.54 -16.01 -5.26
CA ASN A 45 -6.93 -16.60 -3.98
C ASN A 45 -8.30 -16.11 -3.48
N GLN A 46 -9.17 -15.64 -4.39
CA GLN A 46 -10.55 -15.24 -4.09
C GLN A 46 -10.69 -14.10 -3.06
N ALA A 47 -9.69 -13.24 -2.94
CA ALA A 47 -9.83 -12.01 -2.16
C ALA A 47 -10.81 -11.05 -2.84
N HIS A 48 -11.69 -10.43 -2.05
CA HIS A 48 -12.58 -9.37 -2.53
C HIS A 48 -12.01 -7.97 -2.30
N ILE A 49 -11.12 -7.82 -1.31
CA ILE A 49 -10.55 -6.53 -0.89
C ILE A 49 -9.07 -6.70 -0.60
N VAL A 50 -8.27 -5.79 -1.17
CA VAL A 50 -6.86 -5.62 -0.83
C VAL A 50 -6.69 -4.27 -0.13
N GLU A 51 -6.17 -4.28 1.10
CA GLU A 51 -5.91 -3.10 1.92
C GLU A 51 -4.40 -2.77 1.94
N ALA A 52 -4.05 -1.49 1.85
CA ALA A 52 -2.67 -1.01 1.84
C ALA A 52 -2.48 0.20 2.78
N TYR A 53 -1.24 0.37 3.26
CA TYR A 53 -0.87 1.40 4.25
C TYR A 53 0.32 2.25 3.78
N PRO A 54 0.21 2.97 2.65
CA PRO A 54 1.34 3.67 2.04
C PRO A 54 1.88 4.80 2.91
N SER A 55 3.16 5.09 2.71
CA SER A 55 3.76 6.33 3.17
C SER A 55 3.27 7.50 2.31
N THR A 56 2.91 8.60 2.97
CA THR A 56 2.70 9.90 2.31
C THR A 56 3.93 10.78 2.53
N PRO A 57 4.80 10.95 1.51
CA PRO A 57 5.91 11.89 1.59
C PRO A 57 5.43 13.30 1.92
N TYR A 58 6.22 14.03 2.70
CA TYR A 58 6.00 15.46 2.98
C TYR A 58 6.94 16.35 2.16
N SER A 59 7.84 15.75 1.37
CA SER A 59 8.78 16.40 0.48
C SER A 59 9.18 15.43 -0.64
N ASP A 60 9.78 15.96 -1.71
CA ASP A 60 10.26 15.18 -2.87
C ASP A 60 11.46 14.26 -2.52
N HIS A 61 12.10 14.51 -1.38
CA HIS A 61 13.26 13.76 -0.90
C HIS A 61 12.94 13.05 0.42
N VAL A 62 12.26 11.90 0.32
CA VAL A 62 12.11 10.97 1.44
C VAL A 62 13.14 9.85 1.30
N PRO A 63 13.96 9.57 2.33
CA PRO A 63 14.92 8.48 2.24
C PRO A 63 14.24 7.15 1.95
N ASP A 64 14.82 6.34 1.07
CA ASP A 64 14.29 5.04 0.66
C ASP A 64 13.95 4.13 1.86
N ALA A 65 14.72 4.27 2.95
CA ALA A 65 14.50 3.61 4.23
C ALA A 65 13.23 4.06 4.97
N PHE A 66 12.33 4.81 4.34
CA PHE A 66 11.00 5.13 4.86
C PHE A 66 9.88 4.79 3.87
N LEU A 67 10.21 4.17 2.72
CA LEU A 67 9.29 3.87 1.63
C LEU A 67 8.95 2.37 1.49
N TRP A 68 9.29 1.57 2.50
CA TRP A 68 8.98 0.13 2.54
C TRP A 68 7.49 -0.17 2.36
N THR A 69 6.57 0.71 2.76
CA THR A 69 5.13 0.46 2.58
C THR A 69 4.61 0.90 1.20
N GLY A 70 5.50 1.40 0.34
CA GLY A 70 5.16 2.00 -0.95
C GLY A 70 4.68 3.45 -0.82
N LEU A 71 4.63 4.15 -1.96
CA LEU A 71 4.19 5.54 -2.08
C LEU A 71 2.69 5.60 -2.39
N LEU A 72 1.97 6.52 -1.73
CA LEU A 72 0.53 6.73 -1.96
C LEU A 72 0.19 6.82 -3.45
N ALA A 73 0.92 7.64 -4.20
CA ALA A 73 0.69 7.87 -5.62
C ALA A 73 0.82 6.59 -6.49
N VAL A 74 1.59 5.58 -6.05
CA VAL A 74 1.70 4.31 -6.78
C VAL A 74 0.43 3.48 -6.60
N TYR A 75 -0.11 3.42 -5.39
CA TYR A 75 -1.37 2.72 -5.12
C TYR A 75 -2.55 3.39 -5.84
N GLU A 76 -2.64 4.72 -5.80
CA GLU A 76 -3.69 5.48 -6.50
C GLU A 76 -3.68 5.20 -8.01
N LYS A 77 -2.49 5.15 -8.64
CA LYS A 77 -2.35 4.78 -10.06
C LYS A 77 -2.80 3.35 -10.38
N ILE A 78 -2.79 2.45 -9.41
CA ILE A 78 -3.24 1.05 -9.55
C ILE A 78 -4.76 0.94 -9.28
N GLY A 79 -5.41 2.02 -8.85
CA GLY A 79 -6.86 2.07 -8.63
C GLY A 79 -7.27 1.87 -7.17
N PHE A 80 -6.31 1.79 -6.24
CA PHE A 80 -6.62 1.85 -4.82
C PHE A 80 -7.24 3.20 -4.48
N ARG A 81 -8.20 3.20 -3.54
CA ARG A 81 -8.87 4.40 -3.05
C ARG A 81 -8.69 4.52 -1.55
N GLU A 82 -8.49 5.75 -1.08
CA GLU A 82 -8.49 6.02 0.36
C GLU A 82 -9.88 5.71 0.94
N VAL A 83 -9.92 4.91 1.99
CA VAL A 83 -11.15 4.57 2.73
C VAL A 83 -11.17 5.15 4.12
N LEU A 84 -10.00 5.46 4.70
CA LEU A 84 -9.89 6.05 6.02
C LEU A 84 -8.56 6.76 6.21
N ARG A 85 -8.56 7.90 6.90
CA ARG A 85 -7.34 8.61 7.30
C ARG A 85 -7.48 9.13 8.72
N ARG A 86 -6.84 8.44 9.66
CA ARG A 86 -6.83 8.83 11.09
C ARG A 86 -5.74 9.83 11.42
N THR A 87 -4.70 9.92 10.59
CA THR A 87 -3.60 10.89 10.75
C THR A 87 -3.21 11.41 9.38
N LYS A 88 -2.67 12.63 9.31
CA LYS A 88 -2.23 13.24 8.04
C LYS A 88 -1.29 12.34 7.22
N LYS A 89 -0.48 11.50 7.88
CA LYS A 89 0.59 10.72 7.23
C LYS A 89 0.29 9.24 6.97
N LYS A 90 -0.86 8.74 7.43
CA LYS A 90 -1.20 7.30 7.39
C LYS A 90 -2.62 7.10 6.87
N PRO A 91 -2.83 7.24 5.55
CA PRO A 91 -4.07 6.81 4.94
C PRO A 91 -4.13 5.27 4.91
N ILE A 92 -5.35 4.76 4.91
CA ILE A 92 -5.67 3.36 4.65
C ILE A 92 -6.36 3.33 3.31
N LEU A 93 -5.80 2.56 2.38
CA LEU A 93 -6.28 2.44 1.01
C LEU A 93 -6.86 1.06 0.79
N ARG A 94 -7.92 0.94 0.00
CA ARG A 94 -8.47 -0.33 -0.46
C ARG A 94 -8.59 -0.38 -1.97
N LEU A 95 -8.30 -1.54 -2.54
CA LEU A 95 -8.70 -1.95 -3.87
C LEU A 95 -9.77 -3.03 -3.73
N TYR A 96 -10.88 -2.86 -4.44
CA TYR A 96 -11.97 -3.83 -4.50
C TYR A 96 -11.77 -4.64 -5.80
N LEU A 97 -11.72 -5.96 -5.67
CA LEU A 97 -11.32 -6.89 -6.75
C LEU A 97 -12.49 -7.46 -7.54
#